data_AF-A0A136MX58-F1
#
_entry.id   AF-A0A136MX58-F1
#
_cell.length_a   1.000
_cell.length_b   1.000
_cell.length_c   1.000
_cell.angle_alpha   90.00
_cell.angle_beta   90.00
_cell.angle_gamma   90.00
#
_symmetry.space_group_name_H-M   'P 1'
#
loop_
_entity.id
_entity.type
_entity.pdbx_description
1 polymer ?
#
loop_
_entity_poly.entity_id
_entity_poly.type
_entity_poly.pdbx_seq_one_letter_code
_entity_poly.pdbx_strand_id
1 'polypeptide(L)'
;MEPLPSYKGKHQRGNRSRGLAGGSLDAPGQAWNHHCIMARIIGYCWKCGTAWEGDSQPGRAETCAQCSRDIRSCRNCQHHDPTYHNECRIPNTEMIRDRDRSNFCDEFELSKKKSATSSISPVDEARRKLDALFGGGKKN
;
A
#
# COMPACT_ATOMS: atom_id res chain seq x y z
N MET A 1 -13.39 49.64 -27.84
CA MET A 1 -12.94 48.27 -28.15
C MET A 1 -12.11 48.35 -29.42
N GLU A 2 -10.78 48.33 -29.31
CA GLU A 2 -9.89 48.35 -30.47
C GLU A 2 -9.62 46.92 -30.98
N PRO A 3 -9.53 46.68 -32.30
CA PRO A 3 -9.20 45.38 -32.86
C PRO A 3 -7.67 45.14 -32.85
N LEU A 4 -7.25 43.96 -32.37
CA LEU A 4 -5.85 43.53 -32.40
C LEU A 4 -5.39 43.22 -33.84
N PRO A 5 -4.16 43.61 -34.25
CA PRO A 5 -3.64 43.31 -35.57
C PRO A 5 -3.13 41.86 -35.71
N SER A 6 -3.59 41.22 -36.78
CA SER A 6 -3.14 39.92 -37.29
C SER A 6 -1.73 40.03 -37.90
N TYR A 7 -0.72 39.42 -37.28
CA TYR A 7 0.62 39.31 -37.87
C TYR A 7 0.78 38.03 -38.69
N LYS A 8 0.90 38.19 -40.02
CA LYS A 8 1.34 37.18 -40.99
C LYS A 8 2.78 37.49 -41.41
N GLY A 9 3.69 36.52 -41.34
CA GLY A 9 4.99 36.54 -42.03
C GLY A 9 5.48 35.09 -42.21
N LYS A 10 5.20 34.44 -43.34
CA LYS A 10 5.92 34.39 -44.64
C LYS A 10 7.36 33.83 -44.55
N HIS A 11 7.46 32.62 -45.11
CA HIS A 11 8.63 31.84 -45.53
C HIS A 11 9.88 32.60 -45.95
N GLN A 12 11.04 31.96 -45.78
CA GLN A 12 11.98 31.73 -46.88
C GLN A 12 12.84 30.47 -46.66
N ARG A 13 13.13 29.79 -47.77
CA ARG A 13 13.80 28.49 -47.91
C ARG A 13 15.31 28.67 -48.00
N GLY A 14 16.07 27.69 -47.50
CA GLY A 14 17.50 27.52 -47.80
C GLY A 14 17.95 26.09 -47.54
N ASN A 15 18.41 25.41 -48.59
CA ASN A 15 18.71 23.97 -48.69
C ASN A 15 20.19 23.79 -49.04
N ARG A 16 20.87 22.79 -48.44
CA ARG A 16 22.08 22.04 -48.89
C ARG A 16 22.97 21.71 -47.68
N SER A 17 23.68 20.60 -47.56
CA SER A 17 23.76 19.33 -48.31
C SER A 17 24.77 18.43 -47.60
N ARG A 18 24.50 17.11 -47.60
CA ARG A 18 25.43 15.96 -47.61
C ARG A 18 26.49 15.83 -46.50
N GLY A 19 26.44 14.68 -45.83
CA GLY A 19 27.58 14.07 -45.15
C GLY A 19 27.18 12.72 -44.53
N LEU A 20 27.26 11.65 -45.32
CA LEU A 20 27.25 10.27 -44.83
C LEU A 20 28.65 9.96 -44.27
N ALA A 21 28.74 9.40 -43.06
CA ALA A 21 29.55 8.20 -42.75
C ALA A 21 29.78 8.05 -41.23
N GLY A 22 29.50 6.84 -40.73
CA GLY A 22 30.40 6.16 -39.79
C GLY A 22 30.06 6.24 -38.31
N GLY A 23 29.62 5.11 -37.75
CA GLY A 23 29.68 4.89 -36.30
C GLY A 23 28.59 3.98 -35.77
N SER A 24 28.56 2.71 -36.20
CA SER A 24 27.94 1.66 -35.39
C SER A 24 28.74 1.57 -34.09
N LEU A 25 28.19 2.10 -33.01
CA LEU A 25 28.62 1.73 -31.67
C LEU A 25 27.68 0.63 -31.21
N ASP A 26 27.89 -0.57 -31.79
CA ASP A 26 27.56 -1.82 -31.14
C ASP A 26 28.34 -1.85 -29.82
N ALA A 27 27.71 -1.39 -28.75
CA ALA A 27 28.20 -1.55 -27.40
C ALA A 27 27.60 -2.84 -26.81
N PRO A 28 28.33 -3.97 -26.77
CA PRO A 28 27.99 -5.08 -25.90
C PRO A 28 28.44 -4.69 -24.49
N GLY A 29 27.63 -3.88 -23.81
CA GLY A 29 28.02 -3.25 -22.57
C GLY A 29 26.85 -3.15 -21.61
N GLN A 30 26.71 -4.19 -20.81
CA GLN A 30 25.87 -4.25 -19.60
C GLN A 30 24.40 -4.56 -19.88
N ALA A 31 24.15 -5.86 -20.06
CA ALA A 31 22.93 -6.45 -19.50
C ALA A 31 22.79 -5.91 -18.08
N TRP A 32 21.80 -5.06 -17.86
CA TRP A 32 21.41 -4.66 -16.53
C TRP A 32 21.06 -5.95 -15.82
N ASN A 33 21.97 -6.43 -14.97
CA ASN A 33 21.73 -7.50 -14.02
C ASN A 33 20.64 -6.99 -13.07
N HIS A 34 19.38 -6.97 -13.52
CA HIS A 34 18.22 -6.92 -12.67
C HIS A 34 18.09 -8.30 -12.03
N HIS A 35 19.09 -8.64 -11.21
CA HIS A 35 18.87 -9.46 -10.02
C HIS A 35 17.96 -8.65 -9.08
N CYS A 36 16.74 -8.37 -9.52
CA CYS A 36 15.66 -7.97 -8.64
C CYS A 36 15.14 -9.30 -8.09
N ILE A 37 15.81 -9.75 -7.02
CA ILE A 37 15.27 -10.76 -6.11
C ILE A 37 13.80 -10.41 -5.92
N MET A 38 12.90 -11.28 -6.37
CA MET A 38 11.45 -11.15 -6.27
C MET A 38 11.07 -11.16 -4.78
N ALA A 39 11.27 -10.03 -4.11
CA ALA A 39 10.99 -9.86 -2.69
C ALA A 39 9.47 -9.86 -2.53
N ARG A 40 8.92 -11.02 -2.15
CA ARG A 40 7.51 -11.16 -1.83
C ARG A 40 7.13 -10.23 -0.68
N ILE A 41 6.00 -9.55 -0.83
CA ILE A 41 5.38 -8.80 0.24
C ILE A 41 4.67 -9.81 1.14
N ILE A 42 5.07 -9.85 2.40
CA ILE A 42 4.45 -10.68 3.43
C ILE A 42 3.78 -9.75 4.44
N GLY A 43 2.48 -9.95 4.65
CA GLY A 43 1.71 -9.29 5.69
C GLY A 43 0.77 -10.28 6.36
N TYR A 44 -0.07 -9.78 7.26
CA TYR A 44 -0.99 -10.61 8.04
C TYR A 44 -2.35 -9.96 8.09
N CYS A 45 -3.41 -10.75 8.11
CA CYS A 45 -4.75 -10.23 8.31
C CYS A 45 -4.87 -9.59 9.69
N TRP A 46 -5.30 -8.34 9.75
CA TRP A 46 -5.51 -7.62 11.01
C TRP A 46 -6.48 -8.33 11.97
N LYS A 47 -7.46 -9.09 11.43
CA LYS A 47 -8.52 -9.73 12.22
C LYS A 47 -8.10 -11.08 12.80
N CYS A 48 -7.61 -11.99 11.96
CA CYS A 48 -7.31 -13.37 12.37
C CYS A 48 -5.79 -13.67 12.43
N GLY A 49 -4.94 -12.83 11.86
CA GLY A 49 -3.49 -13.02 11.84
C GLY A 49 -2.98 -13.98 10.76
N THR A 50 -3.86 -14.49 9.89
CA THR A 50 -3.46 -15.34 8.75
C THR A 50 -2.49 -14.59 7.84
N ALA A 51 -1.41 -15.25 7.44
CA ALA A 51 -0.43 -14.69 6.51
C ALA A 51 -1.05 -14.42 5.14
N TRP A 52 -0.61 -13.33 4.52
CA TRP A 52 -0.89 -12.99 3.14
C TRP A 52 0.44 -12.74 2.44
N GLU A 53 0.60 -13.31 1.25
CA GLU A 53 1.81 -13.20 0.45
C GLU A 53 1.44 -12.80 -0.97
N GLY A 54 2.15 -11.83 -1.53
CA GLY A 54 1.95 -11.38 -2.89
C GLY A 54 3.19 -10.75 -3.49
N ASP A 55 3.27 -10.75 -4.82
CA ASP A 55 4.37 -10.10 -5.54
C ASP A 55 4.20 -8.57 -5.63
N SER A 56 3.03 -8.04 -5.23
CA SER A 56 2.70 -6.61 -5.17
C SER A 56 1.82 -6.31 -3.95
N GLN A 57 1.42 -5.05 -3.74
CA GLN A 57 0.47 -4.71 -2.67
C GLN A 57 -0.90 -5.38 -2.92
N PRO A 58 -1.65 -5.71 -1.87
CA PRO A 58 -3.02 -6.24 -1.98
C PRO A 58 -3.90 -5.40 -2.90
N GLY A 59 -4.58 -6.08 -3.83
CA GLY A 59 -5.58 -5.47 -4.68
C GLY A 59 -6.79 -4.94 -3.90
N ARG A 60 -7.60 -4.09 -4.53
CA ARG A 60 -8.77 -3.47 -3.88
C ARG A 60 -9.83 -4.49 -3.43
N ALA A 61 -9.94 -5.63 -4.11
CA ALA A 61 -10.86 -6.72 -3.77
C ALA A 61 -10.18 -7.89 -3.03
N GLU A 62 -8.94 -7.70 -2.57
CA GLU A 62 -8.18 -8.77 -1.92
C GLU A 62 -8.76 -9.08 -0.53
N THR A 63 -9.09 -10.36 -0.29
CA THR A 63 -9.71 -10.81 0.97
C THR A 63 -8.89 -11.91 1.63
N CYS A 64 -8.98 -11.99 2.95
CA CYS A 64 -8.30 -13.02 3.73
C CYS A 64 -8.90 -14.40 3.46
N ALA A 65 -8.05 -15.38 3.12
CA ALA A 65 -8.45 -16.76 2.86
C ALA A 65 -9.08 -17.50 4.06
N GLN A 66 -8.98 -16.95 5.29
CA GLN A 66 -9.52 -17.59 6.50
C GLN A 66 -10.77 -16.91 7.04
N CYS A 67 -10.78 -15.58 7.14
CA CYS A 67 -11.90 -14.84 7.73
C CYS A 67 -12.66 -13.95 6.73
N SER A 68 -12.31 -14.02 5.45
CA SER A 68 -12.94 -13.26 4.34
C SER A 68 -12.91 -11.74 4.52
N ARG A 69 -12.06 -11.24 5.41
CA ARG A 69 -11.92 -9.80 5.66
C ARG A 69 -11.02 -9.15 4.62
N ASP A 70 -11.36 -7.93 4.23
CA ASP A 70 -10.57 -7.14 3.29
C ASP A 70 -9.14 -6.94 3.80
N ILE A 71 -8.17 -7.40 3.01
CA ILE A 71 -6.74 -7.23 3.28
C ILE A 71 -6.36 -5.77 3.08
N ARG A 72 -6.90 -5.12 2.04
CA ARG A 72 -6.73 -3.68 1.79
C ARG A 72 -7.70 -2.85 2.63
N SER A 73 -7.53 -2.85 3.94
CA SER A 73 -8.32 -2.06 4.89
C SER A 73 -7.42 -1.15 5.73
N CYS A 74 -7.95 -0.06 6.30
CA CYS A 74 -7.14 0.83 7.14
C CYS A 74 -6.57 0.06 8.33
N ARG A 75 -7.32 -0.86 8.92
CA ARG A 75 -6.85 -1.74 10.00
C ARG A 75 -5.61 -2.58 9.65
N ASN A 76 -5.36 -2.81 8.36
CA ASN A 76 -4.20 -3.55 7.86
C ASN A 76 -3.09 -2.66 7.28
N CYS A 77 -3.30 -1.35 7.23
CA CYS A 77 -2.34 -0.39 6.74
C CYS A 77 -1.28 -0.10 7.81
N GLN A 78 0.00 0.00 7.43
CA GLN A 78 1.07 0.34 8.36
C GLN A 78 0.96 1.77 8.94
N HIS A 79 0.24 2.65 8.25
CA HIS A 79 0.05 4.06 8.63
C HIS A 79 -1.14 4.29 9.55
N HIS A 80 -1.98 3.27 9.77
CA HIS A 80 -3.15 3.38 10.62
C HIS A 80 -2.75 3.50 12.08
N ASP A 81 -3.20 4.57 12.72
CA ASP A 81 -2.89 4.87 14.11
C ASP A 81 -4.08 5.57 14.78
N PRO A 82 -4.80 4.91 15.71
CA PRO A 82 -5.98 5.47 16.36
C PRO A 82 -5.75 6.77 17.14
N THR A 83 -4.50 7.15 17.43
CA THR A 83 -4.21 8.37 18.20
C THR A 83 -4.21 9.65 17.36
N TYR A 84 -4.29 9.53 16.03
CA TYR A 84 -4.29 10.68 15.11
C TYR A 84 -5.71 11.13 14.80
N HIS A 85 -5.90 12.40 14.42
CA HIS A 85 -7.23 13.00 14.18
C HIS A 85 -8.06 12.26 13.12
N ASN A 86 -7.43 11.89 12.01
CA ASN A 86 -7.98 11.06 10.95
C ASN A 86 -7.47 9.63 11.08
N GLU A 87 -6.96 9.27 12.27
CA GLU A 87 -6.38 7.98 12.62
C GLU A 87 -5.42 7.42 11.54
N CYS A 88 -4.65 8.32 10.91
CA CYS A 88 -3.64 8.04 9.90
C CYS A 88 -2.42 8.91 10.22
N ARG A 89 -1.22 8.33 10.10
CA ARG A 89 0.05 9.06 10.34
C ARG A 89 0.42 10.01 9.22
N ILE A 90 -0.11 9.80 8.02
CA ILE A 90 0.17 10.64 6.87
C ILE A 90 -0.78 11.86 6.94
N PRO A 91 -0.24 13.10 6.93
CA PRO A 91 -1.07 14.29 6.97
C PRO A 91 -1.87 14.46 5.67
N ASN A 92 -3.05 15.10 5.77
CA ASN A 92 -3.90 15.46 4.62
C ASN A 92 -4.40 14.29 3.75
N THR A 93 -4.32 13.03 4.22
CA THR A 93 -4.96 11.92 3.52
C THR A 93 -6.49 11.99 3.63
N GLU A 94 -7.16 11.45 2.63
CA GLU A 94 -8.62 11.29 2.65
C GLU A 94 -9.08 10.50 3.90
N MET A 95 -10.19 10.96 4.50
CA MET A 95 -10.78 10.30 5.65
C MET A 95 -11.56 9.05 5.21
N ILE A 96 -11.09 7.88 5.65
CA ILE A 96 -11.82 6.62 5.47
C ILE A 96 -12.74 6.40 6.68
N ARG A 97 -14.06 6.41 6.44
CA ARG A 97 -15.08 6.15 7.47
C ARG A 97 -15.09 4.70 7.91
N ASP A 98 -15.23 3.78 6.96
CA ASP A 98 -15.27 2.35 7.25
C ASP A 98 -13.86 1.75 7.17
N ARG A 99 -13.20 1.69 8.33
CA ARG A 99 -11.77 1.39 8.45
C ARG A 99 -11.45 -0.10 8.38
N ASP A 100 -12.46 -0.92 8.54
CA ASP A 100 -12.33 -2.35 8.63
C ASP A 100 -12.79 -3.05 7.33
N ARG A 101 -13.26 -2.28 6.34
CA ARG A 101 -13.54 -2.71 4.96
C ARG A 101 -12.49 -2.23 3.96
N SER A 102 -12.66 -2.68 2.71
CA SER A 102 -11.88 -2.27 1.56
C SER A 102 -11.80 -0.75 1.46
N ASN A 103 -10.58 -0.22 1.42
CA ASN A 103 -10.33 1.21 1.25
C ASN A 103 -9.75 1.52 -0.14
N PHE A 104 -9.97 2.77 -0.57
CA PHE A 104 -9.50 3.24 -1.87
C PHE A 104 -8.27 4.15 -1.78
N CYS A 105 -7.76 4.38 -0.57
CA CYS A 105 -6.61 5.25 -0.31
C CYS A 105 -5.39 4.79 -1.10
N ASP A 106 -4.79 5.69 -1.87
CA ASP A 106 -3.62 5.37 -2.71
C ASP A 106 -2.33 5.20 -1.88
N GLU A 107 -2.26 5.83 -0.70
CA GLU A 107 -1.15 5.71 0.27
C GLU A 107 -1.21 4.45 1.13
N PHE A 108 -1.99 3.45 0.74
CA PHE A 108 -2.05 2.18 1.45
C PHE A 108 -0.74 1.40 1.30
N GLU A 109 -0.18 0.99 2.43
CA GLU A 109 0.90 0.02 2.48
C GLU A 109 0.58 -1.05 3.52
N LEU A 110 0.60 -2.32 3.09
CA LEU A 110 0.30 -3.47 3.95
C LEU A 110 1.29 -3.56 5.13
N SER A 111 0.75 -3.65 6.33
CA SER A 111 1.54 -3.87 7.53
C SER A 111 2.16 -5.28 7.53
N LYS A 112 3.49 -5.33 7.71
CA LYS A 112 4.25 -6.58 7.91
C LYS A 112 4.10 -7.15 9.32
N LYS A 113 3.43 -6.43 10.23
CA LYS A 113 3.28 -6.83 11.63
C LYS A 113 2.15 -7.85 11.76
N LYS A 114 2.40 -8.96 12.46
CA LYS A 114 1.32 -9.85 12.92
C LYS A 114 0.43 -9.09 13.90
N SER A 115 -0.87 -9.12 13.66
CA SER A 115 -1.86 -8.60 14.61
C SER A 115 -1.72 -9.32 15.94
N ALA A 116 -1.56 -8.57 17.04
CA ALA A 116 -1.48 -9.13 18.39
C ALA A 116 -2.81 -9.77 18.85
N THR A 117 -3.88 -9.63 18.05
CA THR A 117 -5.23 -10.08 18.39
C THR A 117 -5.38 -11.61 18.33
N SER A 118 -4.42 -12.34 17.76
CA SER A 118 -4.44 -13.81 17.71
C SER A 118 -3.96 -14.49 18.99
N SER A 119 -3.37 -13.75 19.94
CA SER A 119 -3.03 -14.26 21.27
C SER A 119 -4.11 -13.83 22.26
N ILE A 120 -4.51 -14.74 23.17
CA ILE A 120 -5.36 -14.43 24.34
C ILE A 120 -4.87 -13.10 24.91
N SER A 121 -5.74 -12.09 24.99
CA SER A 121 -5.30 -10.79 25.46
C SER A 121 -4.76 -10.94 26.88
N PRO A 122 -3.72 -10.19 27.29
CA PRO A 122 -3.24 -10.21 28.67
C PRO A 122 -4.36 -9.98 29.69
N VAL A 123 -5.42 -9.26 29.28
CA VAL A 123 -6.64 -9.04 30.06
C VAL A 123 -7.47 -10.32 30.19
N ASP A 124 -7.66 -11.09 29.12
CA ASP A 124 -8.38 -12.37 29.16
C ASP A 124 -7.61 -13.43 29.96
N GLU A 125 -6.28 -13.44 29.86
CA GLU A 125 -5.44 -14.30 30.68
C GLU A 125 -5.50 -13.91 32.16
N ALA A 126 -5.43 -12.61 32.46
CA ALA A 126 -5.57 -12.09 33.83
C ALA A 126 -6.95 -12.42 34.42
N ARG A 127 -8.04 -12.28 33.63
CA ARG A 127 -9.39 -12.67 34.05
C ARG A 127 -9.48 -14.16 34.34
N ARG A 128 -8.98 -15.04 33.46
CA ARG A 128 -8.96 -16.49 33.68
C ARG A 128 -8.18 -16.86 34.94
N LYS A 129 -7.03 -16.23 35.16
CA LYS A 129 -6.21 -16.43 36.38
C LYS A 129 -6.97 -15.98 37.64
N LEU A 130 -7.65 -14.84 37.58
CA LEU A 130 -8.46 -14.34 38.70
C LEU A 130 -9.63 -15.31 38.98
N ASP A 131 -10.36 -15.73 37.96
CA ASP A 131 -11.47 -16.68 38.10
C ASP A 131 -11.02 -18.04 38.65
N ALA A 132 -9.81 -18.49 38.30
CA ALA A 132 -9.21 -19.72 38.83
C ALA A 132 -8.80 -19.60 40.31
N LEU A 133 -8.36 -18.42 40.76
CA LEU A 133 -8.00 -18.17 42.16
C LEU A 133 -9.23 -17.99 43.06
N PHE A 134 -10.30 -17.38 42.52
CA PHE A 134 -11.47 -17.00 43.30
C PHE A 134 -12.74 -17.80 42.97
N GLY A 135 -12.62 -18.85 42.14
CA GLY A 135 -13.67 -19.82 41.87
C GLY A 135 -14.92 -19.22 41.24
N GLY A 136 -14.76 -18.36 40.23
CA GLY A 136 -15.80 -17.59 39.54
C GLY A 136 -17.16 -18.28 39.50
N GLY A 137 -17.99 -17.94 40.49
CA GLY A 137 -19.11 -18.78 40.92
C GLY A 137 -20.19 -18.91 39.85
N LYS A 138 -20.38 -20.13 39.34
CA LYS A 138 -21.71 -20.57 38.91
C LYS A 138 -22.58 -20.68 40.15
N LYS A 139 -23.42 -19.68 40.40
CA LYS A 139 -24.61 -19.87 41.22
C LYS A 139 -25.62 -20.63 40.35
N ASN A 140 -25.89 -21.87 40.73
CA ASN A 140 -27.04 -22.63 40.23
C ASN A 140 -28.33 -22.05 40.81
#